data_AF-A0A7S0LIF3-F1
#
_entry.id   AF-A0A7S0LIF3-F1
#
_cell.length_a   1.000
_cell.length_b   1.000
_cell.length_c   1.000
_cell.angle_alpha   90.00
_cell.angle_beta   90.00
_cell.angle_gamma   90.00
#
_symmetry.space_group_name_H-M   'P 1'
#
loop_
_entity.id
_entity.type
_entity.pdbx_description
1 polymer ?
#
loop_
_entity_poly.entity_id
_entity_poly.type
_entity_poly.pdbx_seq_one_letter_code
_entity_poly.pdbx_strand_id
1 'polypeptide(L)'
;MWGYTLAATRLKIKHFVWPQLQVEPSALWHTELDGDPYIYHYTFGLEYSSDGIPASSIGDWSLDKRHFMGSYPPKVLAPPPACAGKAAKTLHALFNEAMSALPGWPAAPPAAKGTRGWAA
;
A
#
# COMPACT_ATOMS: atom_id res chain seq x y z
N MET A 1 6.20 -10.84 -15.29
CA MET A 1 6.52 -12.20 -14.77
C MET A 1 6.32 -13.34 -15.78
N TRP A 2 5.64 -13.13 -16.92
CA TRP A 2 5.36 -14.17 -17.91
C TRP A 2 6.58 -14.90 -18.51
N GLY A 3 7.67 -14.17 -18.84
CA GLY A 3 8.87 -14.77 -19.42
C GLY A 3 9.55 -15.80 -18.50
N TYR A 4 9.60 -15.51 -17.20
CA TYR A 4 10.13 -16.45 -16.19
C TYR A 4 9.30 -17.72 -16.14
N THR A 5 7.97 -17.61 -16.07
CA THR A 5 7.06 -18.76 -16.02
C THR A 5 7.22 -19.64 -17.25
N LEU A 6 7.30 -19.06 -18.46
CA LEU A 6 7.51 -19.82 -19.69
C LEU A 6 8.85 -20.56 -19.71
N ALA A 7 9.93 -19.89 -19.27
CA ALA A 7 11.25 -20.50 -19.19
C ALA A 7 11.32 -21.63 -18.15
N ALA A 8 10.77 -21.41 -16.95
CA ALA A 8 10.71 -22.40 -15.89
C ALA A 8 9.93 -23.65 -16.33
N THR A 9 8.78 -23.48 -16.98
CA THR A 9 8.00 -24.58 -17.55
C THR A 9 8.79 -25.35 -18.61
N ARG A 10 9.45 -24.65 -19.53
CA ARG A 10 10.25 -25.29 -20.60
C ARG A 10 11.42 -26.09 -20.04
N LEU A 11 12.06 -25.59 -18.98
CA LEU A 11 13.19 -26.25 -18.31
C LEU A 11 12.75 -27.22 -17.20
N LYS A 12 11.43 -27.43 -17.01
CA LYS A 12 10.85 -28.31 -15.97
C LYS A 12 11.29 -27.94 -14.54
N ILE A 13 11.52 -26.66 -14.28
CA ILE A 13 11.83 -26.16 -12.94
C ILE A 13 10.54 -26.21 -12.10
N LYS A 14 10.63 -26.75 -10.88
CA LYS A 14 9.52 -26.81 -9.93
C LYS A 14 9.72 -25.77 -8.83
N HIS A 15 8.62 -25.16 -8.39
CA HIS A 15 8.63 -24.07 -7.43
C HIS A 15 7.68 -24.41 -6.29
N PHE A 16 8.08 -24.05 -5.07
CA PHE A 16 7.18 -24.01 -3.93
C PHE A 16 6.74 -22.56 -3.75
N VAL A 17 5.43 -22.31 -3.80
CA VAL A 17 4.87 -20.99 -3.47
C VAL A 17 4.59 -20.97 -1.98
N TRP A 18 5.29 -20.10 -1.26
CA TRP A 18 5.02 -19.82 0.15
C TRP A 18 4.04 -18.63 0.24
N PRO A 19 2.73 -18.85 0.47
CA PRO A 19 1.74 -17.78 0.32
C PRO A 19 1.91 -16.63 1.33
N GLN A 20 2.45 -16.92 2.52
CA GLN A 20 2.66 -15.91 3.57
C GLN A 20 3.95 -15.09 3.36
N LEU A 21 4.75 -15.35 2.32
CA LEU A 21 6.05 -14.69 2.19
C LEU A 21 5.84 -13.21 1.86
N GLN A 22 4.96 -12.94 0.90
CA GLN A 22 4.67 -11.59 0.41
C GLN A 22 3.23 -11.49 -0.09
N VAL A 23 2.55 -10.42 0.27
CA VAL A 23 1.25 -10.03 -0.30
C VAL A 23 1.32 -8.64 -0.93
N GLU A 24 0.56 -8.43 -2.01
CA GLU A 24 0.47 -7.16 -2.73
C GLU A 24 -0.98 -6.66 -2.78
N PRO A 25 -1.51 -6.10 -1.67
CA PRO A 25 -2.89 -5.69 -1.62
C PRO A 25 -3.16 -4.44 -2.46
N SER A 26 -4.39 -4.30 -2.92
CA SER A 26 -4.94 -3.08 -3.49
C SER A 26 -6.29 -2.76 -2.85
N ALA A 27 -6.92 -1.65 -3.22
CA ALA A 27 -8.26 -1.35 -2.76
C ALA A 27 -9.32 -2.32 -3.33
N LEU A 28 -9.02 -3.02 -4.43
CA LEU A 28 -9.95 -3.89 -5.17
C LEU A 28 -9.71 -5.39 -4.94
N TRP A 29 -8.50 -5.78 -4.52
CA TRP A 29 -8.12 -7.19 -4.34
C TRP A 29 -7.19 -7.38 -3.15
N HIS A 30 -7.25 -8.57 -2.55
CA HIS A 30 -6.50 -8.93 -1.34
C HIS A 30 -6.69 -7.92 -0.19
N THR A 31 -7.89 -7.35 -0.06
CA THR A 31 -8.20 -6.30 0.92
C THR A 31 -8.17 -6.81 2.36
N GLU A 32 -8.47 -8.08 2.58
CA GLU A 32 -8.58 -8.67 3.92
C GLU A 32 -7.31 -9.33 4.43
N LEU A 33 -6.26 -9.37 3.62
CA LEU A 33 -4.95 -9.97 3.94
C LEU A 33 -5.10 -11.42 4.41
N ASP A 34 -4.91 -12.36 3.48
CA ASP A 34 -4.99 -13.78 3.81
C ASP A 34 -3.82 -14.18 4.74
N GLY A 35 -4.12 -14.41 6.02
CA GLY A 35 -3.13 -14.74 7.05
C GLY A 35 -2.29 -13.54 7.53
N ASP A 36 -1.09 -13.84 8.02
CA ASP A 36 -0.11 -12.86 8.52
C ASP A 36 1.17 -12.94 7.68
N PRO A 37 1.26 -12.17 6.58
CA PRO A 37 2.39 -12.23 5.68
C PRO A 37 3.61 -11.54 6.29
N TYR A 38 4.80 -12.07 5.99
CA TYR A 38 6.06 -11.51 6.45
C TYR A 38 6.41 -10.20 5.74
N ILE A 39 6.03 -10.07 4.47
CA ILE A 39 6.29 -8.88 3.66
C ILE A 39 4.97 -8.33 3.12
N TYR A 40 4.70 -7.08 3.47
CA TYR A 40 3.68 -6.27 2.83
C TYR A 40 4.31 -5.47 1.70
N HIS A 41 4.15 -5.94 0.46
CA HIS A 41 4.71 -5.24 -0.68
C HIS A 41 3.69 -4.26 -1.25
N TYR A 42 4.06 -2.99 -1.13
CA TYR A 42 3.24 -1.88 -1.51
C TYR A 42 3.45 -1.49 -2.98
N THR A 43 2.99 -2.36 -3.88
CA THR A 43 3.03 -2.14 -5.33
C THR A 43 1.89 -1.26 -5.81
N PHE A 44 0.68 -1.59 -5.38
CA PHE A 44 -0.56 -0.96 -5.84
C PHE A 44 -1.02 0.11 -4.85
N GLY A 45 -1.60 1.18 -5.40
CA GLY A 45 -2.24 2.21 -4.60
C GLY A 45 -3.47 1.65 -3.89
N LEU A 46 -3.68 2.10 -2.66
CA LEU A 46 -4.91 1.88 -1.91
C LEU A 46 -5.77 3.13 -2.06
N GLU A 47 -6.63 3.10 -3.07
CA GLU A 47 -7.41 4.24 -3.53
C GLU A 47 -8.86 4.13 -3.07
N TYR A 48 -9.36 5.18 -2.42
CA TYR A 48 -10.74 5.26 -1.98
C TYR A 48 -11.32 6.65 -2.24
N SER A 49 -12.59 6.71 -2.63
CA SER A 49 -13.34 7.97 -2.65
C SER A 49 -13.57 8.51 -1.23
N SER A 50 -14.06 9.75 -1.12
CA SER A 50 -14.50 10.34 0.15
C SER A 50 -15.55 9.50 0.88
N ASP A 51 -16.39 8.79 0.12
CA ASP A 51 -17.44 7.90 0.63
C ASP A 51 -16.89 6.51 0.99
N GLY A 52 -15.59 6.27 0.77
CA GLY A 52 -14.91 5.02 1.08
C GLY A 52 -15.14 3.91 0.05
N ILE A 53 -15.54 4.25 -1.17
CA ILE A 53 -15.66 3.29 -2.27
C ILE A 53 -14.26 3.08 -2.87
N PRO A 54 -13.80 1.82 -3.02
CA PRO A 54 -12.57 1.52 -3.73
C PRO A 54 -12.55 2.14 -5.14
N ALA A 55 -11.48 2.85 -5.47
CA ALA A 55 -11.30 3.47 -6.78
C ALA A 55 -10.23 2.73 -7.61
N SER A 56 -10.40 2.75 -8.93
CA SER A 56 -9.39 2.28 -9.89
C SER A 56 -8.43 3.38 -10.35
N SER A 57 -8.77 4.64 -10.05
CA SER A 57 -7.94 5.83 -10.23
C SER A 57 -7.52 6.40 -8.87
N ILE A 58 -6.67 7.44 -8.89
CA ILE A 58 -6.30 8.17 -7.69
C ILE A 58 -7.56 8.65 -6.96
N GLY A 59 -7.72 8.24 -5.70
CA GLY A 59 -8.86 8.55 -4.85
C GLY A 59 -8.66 9.82 -4.01
N ASP A 60 -9.74 10.25 -3.35
CA ASP A 60 -9.72 11.35 -2.38
C ASP A 60 -8.86 10.98 -1.16
N TRP A 61 -8.99 9.72 -0.73
CA TRP A 61 -8.03 9.08 0.15
C TRP A 61 -7.17 8.12 -0.68
N SER A 62 -5.87 8.34 -0.65
CA SER A 62 -4.93 7.52 -1.39
C SER A 62 -3.67 7.29 -0.59
N LEU A 63 -3.41 6.03 -0.30
CA LEU A 63 -2.09 5.59 0.10
C LEU A 63 -1.46 4.97 -1.15
N ASP A 64 -0.65 5.75 -1.88
CA ASP A 64 0.25 5.28 -2.95
C ASP A 64 1.75 5.66 -2.75
N LYS A 65 2.72 4.77 -3.01
CA LYS A 65 4.16 5.12 -2.89
C LYS A 65 4.59 6.25 -3.82
N ARG A 66 3.90 6.39 -4.97
CA ARG A 66 4.13 7.46 -5.95
C ARG A 66 3.92 8.85 -5.34
N HIS A 67 3.10 8.93 -4.31
CA HIS A 67 2.80 10.16 -3.56
C HIS A 67 3.97 10.67 -2.72
N PHE A 68 4.96 9.81 -2.46
CA PHE A 68 6.13 10.13 -1.64
C PHE A 68 7.44 10.14 -2.43
N MET A 69 7.38 10.12 -3.77
CA MET A 69 8.58 10.14 -4.61
C MET A 69 9.37 11.45 -4.53
N GLY A 70 8.70 12.58 -4.28
CA GLY A 70 9.32 13.91 -4.18
C GLY A 70 9.52 14.42 -2.76
N SER A 71 8.91 13.77 -1.76
CA SER A 71 8.95 14.19 -0.36
C SER A 71 8.61 13.04 0.57
N TYR A 72 9.19 13.03 1.77
CA TYR A 72 8.78 12.13 2.83
C TYR A 72 7.30 12.35 3.23
N PRO A 73 6.61 11.31 3.73
CA PRO A 73 5.25 11.44 4.21
C PRO A 73 5.14 12.37 5.43
N PRO A 74 3.98 13.04 5.62
CA PRO A 74 3.69 13.75 6.87
C PRO A 74 3.78 12.82 8.07
N LYS A 75 4.19 13.36 9.23
CA LYS A 75 4.37 12.57 10.47
C LYS A 75 3.16 11.74 10.89
N VAL A 76 1.96 12.18 10.51
CA VAL A 76 0.71 11.45 10.72
C VAL A 76 -0.07 11.43 9.42
N LEU A 77 -0.42 10.24 8.94
CA LEU A 77 -1.31 10.06 7.80
C LEU A 77 -2.77 10.11 8.23
N ALA A 78 -3.62 10.72 7.41
CA ALA A 78 -5.05 10.70 7.65
C ALA A 78 -5.57 9.25 7.61
N PRO A 79 -6.47 8.86 8.53
CA PRO A 79 -6.97 7.50 8.61
C PRO A 79 -7.72 7.10 7.34
N PRO A 80 -7.66 5.82 6.94
CA PRO A 80 -8.46 5.32 5.83
C PRO A 80 -9.96 5.42 6.14
N PRO A 81 -10.83 5.40 5.12
CA PRO A 81 -12.27 5.30 5.30
C PRO A 81 -12.65 4.10 6.20
N ALA A 82 -13.73 4.22 6.97
CA ALA A 82 -14.13 3.19 7.94
C ALA A 82 -14.39 1.82 7.29
N CYS A 83 -14.96 1.83 6.08
CA CYS A 83 -15.24 0.66 5.25
C CYS A 83 -14.01 0.10 4.52
N ALA A 84 -12.84 0.75 4.59
CA ALA A 84 -11.64 0.24 3.97
C ALA A 84 -11.26 -1.13 4.56
N GLY A 85 -10.75 -2.01 3.70
CA GLY A 85 -10.35 -3.37 4.09
C GLY A 85 -9.15 -3.39 5.05
N LYS A 86 -8.88 -4.56 5.61
CA LYS A 86 -7.77 -4.78 6.56
C LYS A 86 -6.44 -4.25 6.02
N ALA A 87 -6.15 -4.45 4.73
CA ALA A 87 -4.93 -4.02 4.06
C ALA A 87 -4.64 -2.52 4.23
N ALA A 88 -5.64 -1.68 3.99
CA ALA A 88 -5.48 -0.23 4.10
C ALA A 88 -5.24 0.21 5.54
N LYS A 89 -5.95 -0.42 6.48
CA LYS A 89 -5.81 -0.19 7.92
C LYS A 89 -4.43 -0.63 8.43
N THR A 90 -3.98 -1.81 8.03
CA THR A 90 -2.65 -2.35 8.38
C THR A 90 -1.54 -1.48 7.83
N LEU A 91 -1.56 -1.12 6.55
CA LEU A 91 -0.49 -0.32 5.96
C LEU A 91 -0.46 1.11 6.55
N HIS A 92 -1.62 1.71 6.80
CA HIS A 92 -1.72 2.99 7.50
C HIS A 92 -1.10 2.93 8.90
N ALA A 93 -1.41 1.88 9.67
CA ALA A 93 -0.85 1.69 11.00
C ALA A 93 0.68 1.52 10.96
N LEU A 94 1.20 0.67 10.08
CA LEU A 94 2.64 0.42 9.94
C LEU A 94 3.41 1.69 9.52
N PHE A 95 2.86 2.50 8.62
CA PHE A 95 3.48 3.77 8.24
C PHE A 95 3.55 4.73 9.44
N ASN A 96 2.44 4.91 10.16
CA ASN A 96 2.41 5.80 11.31
C ASN A 96 3.31 5.32 12.46
N GLU A 97 3.36 4.01 12.71
CA GLU A 97 4.29 3.40 13.68
C GLU A 97 5.74 3.73 13.31
N ALA A 98 6.13 3.46 12.07
CA ALA A 98 7.51 3.70 11.60
C ALA A 98 7.90 5.19 11.71
N MET A 99 7.03 6.10 11.26
CA MET A 99 7.28 7.54 11.37
C MET A 99 7.33 8.03 12.83
N SER A 100 6.53 7.43 13.71
CA SER A 100 6.51 7.78 15.14
C SER A 100 7.75 7.27 15.88
N ALA A 101 8.29 6.12 15.46
CA ALA A 101 9.48 5.51 16.04
C ALA A 101 10.78 6.23 15.65
N LEU A 102 10.79 6.96 14.54
CA LEU A 102 11.97 7.65 14.04
C LEU A 102 12.16 9.03 14.71
N PRO A 103 13.24 9.23 15.51
CA PRO A 103 13.51 10.53 16.12
C PRO A 103 13.85 11.57 15.05
N GLY A 104 13.33 12.78 15.23
CA GLY A 104 13.59 13.88 14.29
C GLY A 104 12.83 13.79 12.96
N TRP A 105 11.75 13.00 12.88
CA TRP A 105 10.91 12.96 11.68
C TRP A 105 10.46 14.39 11.29
N PRO A 106 10.85 14.89 10.11
CA PRO A 106 10.65 16.27 9.75
C PRO A 106 9.17 16.61 9.54
N ALA A 107 8.80 17.87 9.80
CA ALA A 107 7.47 18.36 9.50
C ALA A 107 7.22 18.27 7.99
N ALA A 108 6.04 17.82 7.58
CA ALA A 108 5.71 17.64 6.17
C ALA A 108 5.92 18.95 5.39
N PRO A 109 6.52 18.92 4.20
CA PRO A 109 6.59 20.12 3.37
C PRO A 109 5.17 20.58 3.02
N PRO A 110 4.93 21.89 2.78
CA PRO A 110 3.58 22.43 2.57
C PRO A 110 2.78 21.76 1.44
N ALA A 111 3.48 21.16 0.46
CA ALA A 111 2.89 20.45 -0.67
C ALA A 111 2.67 18.94 -0.42
N ALA A 112 3.09 18.39 0.73
CA ALA A 112 2.90 16.98 1.05
C ALA A 112 1.43 16.72 1.41
N LYS A 113 0.71 16.18 0.42
CA LYS A 113 -0.70 15.79 0.50
C LYS A 113 -0.95 14.59 1.45
N GLY A 114 0.08 13.82 1.80
CA GLY A 114 -0.05 12.67 2.70
C GLY A 114 -0.93 11.59 2.10
N THR A 115 -2.03 11.23 2.76
CA THR A 115 -3.05 10.31 2.22
C THR A 115 -4.27 11.01 1.64
N ARG A 116 -4.32 12.35 1.56
CA ARG A 116 -5.52 13.08 1.11
C ARG A 116 -5.24 14.06 -0.01
N GLY A 117 -6.24 14.30 -0.86
CA GLY A 117 -6.20 15.39 -1.84
C GLY A 117 -5.38 15.09 -3.09
N TRP A 118 -5.08 13.81 -3.35
CA TRP A 118 -4.38 13.38 -4.55
C TRP A 118 -5.26 13.38 -5.81
N ALA A 119 -6.59 13.27 -5.64
CA ALA A 119 -7.56 13.39 -6.72
C ALA A 119 -7.81 14.84 -7.20
N ALA A 120 -7.23 15.85 -6.52
CA ALA A 120 -7.39 17.28 -6.82
C ALA A 120 -6.21 17.88 -7.60
#